data_AF-A0A1Z9IUW9-F1
#
_entry.id   AF-A0A1Z9IUW9-F1
#
_cell.length_a   1.000
_cell.length_b   1.000
_cell.length_c   1.000
_cell.angle_alpha   90.00
_cell.angle_beta   90.00
_cell.angle_gamma   90.00
#
_symmetry.space_group_name_H-M   'P 1'
#
loop_
_entity.id
_entity.type
_entity.pdbx_description
1 polymer ?
#
loop_
_entity_poly.entity_id
_entity_poly.type
_entity_poly.pdbx_seq_one_letter_code
_entity_poly.pdbx_strand_id
1 'polypeptide(L)'
;MERIDESPRGFESLSLSGTGPLSTFSCEIIEPMKLAEVSDWLDIISDLKSWGEVPDPDKLERVTISENNRGPIGILSGEEDWIAEFLPWGADSLMRKRIELSQRICDVPCGGFSWRDSDVILIRRKSTQYPNFHDLLFDALTSNDKGGAIAILSESGKKLGSFHSTVESVRVTPYDPKRWNSRMAKMEENLRARSIWRAPYSRFSDCMLSLGDIRFDHISENSIKICRPRLSDALMHPDCEFPAIRDLASLVHDLSRLHYSSGSKLDIIDLRSSLIESWRESAPERWSSDNVFYTHRGGLAIWEYEQCLMDVLEASSNQSGPPQPALGLIEYVPSFQKKMFNNRTIGALSIMSAFFGLTTIYASFPPSLDEIIIPGFCLVASIALMVVYRRMSPSPKVPFNRLD
;
A
#
# COMPACT_ATOMS: atom_id res chain seq x y z
N MET A 1 -12.02 8.11 -22.33
CA MET A 1 -12.93 7.46 -21.37
C MET A 1 -14.30 8.02 -21.69
N GLU A 2 -15.18 7.20 -22.26
CA GLU A 2 -16.56 7.59 -22.55
C GLU A 2 -17.27 7.96 -21.25
N ARG A 3 -18.09 9.02 -21.26
CA ARG A 3 -18.89 9.44 -20.11
C ARG A 3 -19.83 8.30 -19.70
N ILE A 4 -19.82 7.93 -18.42
CA ILE A 4 -20.77 6.95 -17.87
C ILE A 4 -22.05 7.74 -17.53
N ASP A 5 -22.88 8.02 -18.54
CA ASP A 5 -24.12 8.80 -18.35
C ASP A 5 -25.30 7.94 -17.86
N GLU A 6 -25.05 6.68 -17.50
CA GLU A 6 -26.07 5.74 -16.99
C GLU A 6 -25.53 4.99 -15.78
N SER A 7 -26.31 4.89 -14.71
CA SER A 7 -26.10 3.96 -13.60
C SER A 7 -27.02 2.74 -13.76
N PRO A 8 -26.64 1.57 -13.20
CA PRO A 8 -27.58 0.45 -13.10
C PRO A 8 -28.80 0.83 -12.28
N ARG A 9 -29.93 0.16 -12.55
CA ARG A 9 -31.16 0.36 -11.79
C ARG A 9 -30.93 0.12 -10.29
N GLY A 10 -31.55 0.98 -9.47
CA GLY A 10 -31.36 0.99 -8.02
C GLY A 10 -30.10 1.72 -7.54
N PHE A 11 -29.28 2.24 -8.47
CA PHE A 11 -28.09 3.03 -8.14
C PHE A 11 -28.20 4.48 -8.64
N GLU A 12 -27.61 5.39 -7.88
CA GLU A 12 -27.36 6.76 -8.32
C GLU A 12 -25.90 6.94 -8.74
N SER A 13 -25.69 7.77 -9.76
CA SER A 13 -24.36 8.24 -10.12
C SER A 13 -24.10 9.59 -9.49
N LEU A 14 -23.00 9.71 -8.76
CA LEU A 14 -22.55 10.95 -8.14
C LEU A 14 -21.20 11.34 -8.73
N SER A 15 -21.03 12.61 -9.06
CA SER A 15 -19.72 13.14 -9.45
C SER A 15 -19.04 13.72 -8.21
N LEU A 16 -18.02 13.03 -7.72
CA LEU A 16 -17.08 13.56 -6.73
C LEU A 16 -16.12 14.51 -7.43
N SER A 17 -16.54 15.74 -7.66
CA SER A 17 -15.65 16.83 -8.07
C SER A 17 -15.26 17.66 -6.86
N GLY A 18 -13.96 17.80 -6.57
CA GLY A 18 -13.53 18.81 -5.61
C GLY A 18 -14.09 20.18 -6.03
N THR A 19 -14.75 20.93 -5.15
CA THR A 19 -15.26 22.26 -5.51
C THR A 19 -14.16 23.30 -5.38
N GLY A 20 -13.62 23.77 -6.50
CA GLY A 20 -12.67 24.88 -6.55
C GLY A 20 -12.01 25.03 -7.93
N PRO A 21 -11.46 26.21 -8.27
CA PRO A 21 -10.82 26.49 -9.57
C PRO A 21 -9.54 25.67 -9.86
N LEU A 22 -9.24 24.66 -9.03
CA LEU A 22 -8.02 23.85 -9.02
C LEU A 22 -8.29 22.34 -8.86
N SER A 23 -9.54 21.86 -8.92
CA SER A 23 -9.83 20.44 -8.69
C SER A 23 -9.60 19.59 -9.93
N THR A 24 -8.37 19.08 -10.08
CA THR A 24 -8.03 17.96 -10.97
C THR A 24 -8.62 16.61 -10.50
N PHE A 25 -9.38 16.60 -9.40
CA PHE A 25 -9.94 15.42 -8.77
C PHE A 25 -11.43 15.35 -9.04
N SER A 26 -11.78 14.65 -10.12
CA SER A 26 -13.15 14.24 -10.41
C SER A 26 -13.18 12.74 -10.64
N CYS A 27 -13.99 12.01 -9.87
CA CYS A 27 -14.40 10.66 -10.23
C CYS A 27 -15.92 10.55 -10.20
N GLU A 28 -16.45 9.72 -11.09
CA GLU A 28 -17.84 9.28 -11.03
C GLU A 28 -17.90 8.07 -10.10
N ILE A 29 -18.85 8.10 -9.16
CA ILE A 29 -19.14 6.98 -8.26
C ILE A 29 -20.57 6.50 -8.48
N ILE A 30 -20.82 5.25 -8.13
CA ILE A 30 -22.11 4.58 -8.27
C ILE A 30 -22.46 3.95 -6.92
N GLU A 31 -23.51 4.45 -6.27
CA GLU A 31 -23.93 3.99 -4.94
C GLU A 31 -25.40 3.54 -4.95
N PRO A 32 -25.79 2.59 -4.08
CA PRO A 32 -27.18 2.17 -3.98
C PRO A 32 -28.04 3.35 -3.50
N MET A 33 -29.11 3.68 -4.22
CA MET A 33 -30.01 4.79 -3.88
C MET A 33 -30.68 4.61 -2.51
N LYS A 34 -31.07 3.37 -2.22
CA LYS A 34 -31.77 2.98 -1.01
C LYS A 34 -31.61 1.49 -0.77
N LEU A 35 -31.45 1.10 0.49
CA LEU A 35 -31.42 -0.30 0.90
C LEU A 35 -32.01 -0.45 2.31
N ALA A 36 -33.36 -0.38 2.40
CA ALA A 36 -34.09 -0.48 3.66
C ALA A 36 -34.94 -1.76 3.75
N GLU A 37 -35.38 -2.28 2.61
CA GLU A 37 -36.24 -3.46 2.52
C GLU A 37 -35.71 -4.45 1.46
N VAL A 38 -36.20 -5.70 1.50
CA VAL A 38 -35.80 -6.75 0.52
C VAL A 38 -36.19 -6.37 -0.91
N SER A 39 -37.27 -5.60 -1.09
CA SER A 39 -37.69 -5.05 -2.38
C SER A 39 -36.65 -4.09 -2.98
N ASP A 40 -36.00 -3.27 -2.15
CA ASP A 40 -34.92 -2.37 -2.59
C ASP A 40 -33.72 -3.19 -3.10
N TRP A 41 -33.38 -4.29 -2.42
CA TRP A 41 -32.32 -5.21 -2.87
C TRP A 41 -32.65 -5.87 -4.21
N LEU A 42 -33.89 -6.33 -4.40
CA LEU A 42 -34.36 -6.91 -5.65
C LEU A 42 -34.28 -5.92 -6.81
N ASP A 43 -34.60 -4.65 -6.57
CA ASP A 43 -34.48 -3.58 -7.58
C ASP A 43 -33.01 -3.36 -7.97
N ILE A 44 -32.11 -3.29 -6.98
CA ILE A 44 -30.66 -3.12 -7.17
C ILE A 44 -30.05 -4.23 -8.03
N ILE A 45 -30.41 -5.49 -7.81
CA ILE A 45 -29.80 -6.61 -8.53
C ILE A 45 -30.46 -6.93 -9.87
N SER A 46 -31.61 -6.32 -10.17
CA SER A 46 -32.46 -6.69 -11.32
C SER A 46 -31.75 -6.59 -12.68
N ASP A 47 -30.89 -5.58 -12.85
CA ASP A 47 -30.14 -5.32 -14.08
C ASP A 47 -28.69 -5.82 -14.01
N LEU A 48 -28.32 -6.54 -12.94
CA LEU A 48 -26.96 -7.00 -12.70
C LEU A 48 -26.78 -8.47 -13.06
N LYS A 49 -25.59 -8.80 -13.56
CA LYS A 49 -25.18 -10.18 -13.81
C LYS A 49 -24.50 -10.75 -12.57
N SER A 50 -25.08 -11.79 -11.96
CA SER A 50 -24.47 -12.49 -10.84
C SER A 50 -23.31 -13.40 -11.28
N TRP A 51 -22.41 -13.68 -10.34
CA TRP A 51 -21.35 -14.67 -10.47
C TRP A 51 -20.98 -15.25 -9.09
N GLY A 52 -20.44 -16.48 -9.08
CA GLY A 52 -20.12 -17.17 -7.84
C GLY A 52 -21.37 -17.50 -7.02
N GLU A 53 -21.23 -17.51 -5.70
CA GLU A 53 -22.33 -17.72 -4.76
C GLU A 53 -22.96 -16.38 -4.34
N VAL A 54 -24.28 -16.28 -4.50
CA VAL A 54 -25.07 -15.10 -4.12
C VAL A 54 -26.29 -15.53 -3.30
N PRO A 55 -26.81 -14.70 -2.39
CA PRO A 55 -28.00 -15.03 -1.62
C PRO A 55 -29.21 -15.24 -2.52
N ASP A 56 -30.01 -16.25 -2.20
CA ASP A 56 -31.32 -16.48 -2.80
C ASP A 56 -32.30 -15.38 -2.32
N PRO A 57 -32.82 -14.53 -3.21
CA PRO A 57 -33.66 -13.42 -2.81
C PRO A 57 -34.96 -13.84 -2.11
N ASP A 58 -35.51 -15.01 -2.42
CA ASP A 58 -36.76 -15.51 -1.82
C ASP A 58 -36.57 -15.94 -0.36
N LYS A 59 -35.31 -16.12 0.07
CA LYS A 59 -34.94 -16.53 1.43
C LYS A 59 -34.52 -15.37 2.32
N LEU A 60 -34.53 -14.14 1.82
CA LEU A 60 -34.16 -12.96 2.58
C LEU A 60 -35.34 -12.45 3.39
N GLU A 61 -35.12 -12.24 4.68
CA GLU A 61 -36.12 -11.73 5.62
C GLU A 61 -35.91 -10.24 5.91
N ARG A 62 -34.66 -9.80 5.97
CA ARG A 62 -34.31 -8.44 6.36
C ARG A 62 -33.05 -7.96 5.65
N VAL A 63 -33.01 -6.67 5.34
CA VAL A 63 -31.82 -5.99 4.86
C VAL A 63 -31.52 -4.78 5.73
N THR A 64 -30.24 -4.53 6.00
CA THR A 64 -29.78 -3.30 6.63
C THR A 64 -28.54 -2.78 5.92
N ILE A 65 -28.38 -1.46 5.87
CA ILE A 65 -27.21 -0.81 5.28
C ILE A 65 -26.39 -0.12 6.37
N SER A 66 -25.08 -0.21 6.24
CA SER A 66 -24.11 0.59 6.98
C SER A 66 -23.07 1.13 6.00
N GLU A 67 -22.19 2.00 6.46
CA GLU A 67 -21.15 2.58 5.62
C GLU A 67 -19.82 2.62 6.38
N ASN A 68 -18.72 2.45 5.65
CA ASN A 68 -17.38 2.72 6.16
C ASN A 68 -16.58 3.51 5.13
N ASN A 69 -15.29 3.75 5.41
CA ASN A 69 -14.39 4.48 4.53
C ASN A 69 -14.17 3.87 3.12
N ARG A 70 -14.65 2.65 2.86
CA ARG A 70 -14.64 1.98 1.56
C ARG A 70 -16.01 1.97 0.87
N GLY A 71 -16.98 2.68 1.43
CA GLY A 71 -18.33 2.81 0.91
C GLY A 71 -19.36 1.88 1.56
N PRO A 72 -20.59 1.87 1.01
CA PRO A 72 -21.75 1.19 1.62
C PRO A 72 -21.58 -0.33 1.76
N ILE A 73 -22.16 -0.89 2.81
CA ILE A 73 -22.19 -2.32 3.13
C ILE A 73 -23.62 -2.72 3.46
N GLY A 74 -24.19 -3.62 2.68
CA GLY A 74 -25.46 -4.27 2.99
C GLY A 74 -25.25 -5.52 3.84
N ILE A 75 -26.05 -5.70 4.87
CA ILE A 75 -26.21 -6.98 5.58
C ILE A 75 -27.56 -7.55 5.15
N LEU A 76 -27.52 -8.72 4.51
CA LEU A 76 -28.69 -9.43 4.00
C LEU A 76 -28.95 -10.63 4.92
N SER A 77 -30.02 -10.59 5.71
CA SER A 77 -30.36 -11.61 6.70
C SER A 77 -31.52 -12.48 6.22
N GLY A 78 -31.38 -13.78 6.41
CA GLY A 78 -32.37 -14.81 6.08
C GLY A 78 -32.00 -16.13 6.76
N GLU A 79 -32.14 -17.26 6.06
CA GLU A 79 -31.63 -18.56 6.55
C GLU A 79 -30.12 -18.51 6.83
N GLU A 80 -29.37 -17.81 5.98
CA GLU A 80 -27.96 -17.48 6.17
C GLU A 80 -27.80 -15.95 6.11
N ASP A 81 -26.88 -15.40 6.89
CA ASP A 81 -26.51 -13.99 6.82
C ASP A 81 -25.42 -13.77 5.77
N TRP A 82 -25.58 -12.73 4.95
CA TRP A 82 -24.64 -12.33 3.91
C TRP A 82 -24.21 -10.87 4.08
N ILE A 83 -23.04 -10.56 3.54
CA ILE A 83 -22.50 -9.20 3.47
C ILE A 83 -22.35 -8.84 1.99
N ALA A 84 -23.01 -7.76 1.59
CA ALA A 84 -22.90 -7.13 0.28
C ALA A 84 -22.00 -5.89 0.38
N GLU A 85 -20.78 -5.99 -0.15
CA GLU A 85 -19.82 -4.88 -0.18
C GLU A 85 -19.95 -4.15 -1.53
N PHE A 86 -20.57 -2.97 -1.51
CA PHE A 86 -20.72 -2.15 -2.72
C PHE A 86 -19.37 -1.58 -3.16
N LEU A 87 -19.17 -1.41 -4.47
CA LEU A 87 -17.93 -0.88 -5.05
C LEU A 87 -18.21 0.51 -5.65
N PRO A 88 -18.34 1.56 -4.82
CA PRO A 88 -18.75 2.89 -5.27
C PRO A 88 -17.89 3.46 -6.39
N TRP A 89 -16.59 3.18 -6.38
CA TRP A 89 -15.64 3.60 -7.40
C TRP A 89 -15.17 2.45 -8.31
N GLY A 90 -15.90 1.33 -8.31
CA GLY A 90 -15.57 0.14 -9.08
C GLY A 90 -14.46 -0.72 -8.47
N ALA A 91 -14.30 -1.93 -9.03
CA ALA A 91 -13.16 -2.79 -8.78
C ALA A 91 -11.98 -2.38 -9.68
N ASP A 92 -10.75 -2.62 -9.23
CA ASP A 92 -9.66 -2.72 -10.20
C ASP A 92 -9.88 -3.97 -11.08
N SER A 93 -9.36 -3.95 -12.30
CA SER A 93 -9.47 -5.09 -13.23
C SER A 93 -8.74 -6.37 -12.76
N LEU A 94 -8.19 -6.36 -11.53
CA LEU A 94 -7.41 -7.42 -10.92
C LEU A 94 -8.14 -8.09 -9.76
N MET A 95 -9.30 -7.57 -9.32
CA MET A 95 -10.03 -8.09 -8.15
C MET A 95 -10.36 -9.57 -8.29
N ARG A 96 -10.99 -9.99 -9.39
CA ARG A 96 -11.32 -11.40 -9.62
C ARG A 96 -10.09 -12.31 -9.62
N LYS A 97 -8.97 -11.83 -10.18
CA LYS A 97 -7.70 -12.57 -10.17
C LYS A 97 -7.16 -12.73 -8.75
N ARG A 98 -7.32 -11.71 -7.88
CA ARG A 98 -6.95 -11.81 -6.46
C ARG A 98 -7.81 -12.82 -5.74
N ILE A 99 -9.11 -12.81 -6.01
CA ILE A 99 -10.06 -13.77 -5.45
C ILE A 99 -9.64 -15.18 -5.84
N GLU A 100 -9.51 -15.47 -7.13
CA GLU A 100 -9.13 -16.78 -7.66
C GLU A 100 -7.81 -17.30 -7.08
N LEU A 101 -6.78 -16.45 -7.01
CA LEU A 101 -5.48 -16.82 -6.46
C LEU A 101 -5.54 -17.11 -4.95
N SER A 102 -6.39 -16.39 -4.22
CA SER A 102 -6.35 -16.36 -2.76
C SER A 102 -7.42 -17.22 -2.09
N GLN A 103 -8.27 -17.92 -2.86
CA GLN A 103 -9.38 -18.76 -2.37
C GLN A 103 -9.01 -19.72 -1.23
N ARG A 104 -7.77 -20.20 -1.19
CA ARG A 104 -7.30 -21.19 -0.21
C ARG A 104 -6.59 -20.60 1.01
N ILE A 105 -6.23 -19.32 0.96
CA ILE A 105 -5.32 -18.68 1.93
C ILE A 105 -5.90 -17.42 2.57
N CYS A 106 -6.94 -16.85 1.96
CA CYS A 106 -7.53 -15.57 2.35
C CYS A 106 -9.04 -15.70 2.51
N ASP A 107 -9.61 -14.76 3.27
CA ASP A 107 -11.04 -14.49 3.25
C ASP A 107 -11.38 -13.70 1.98
N VAL A 108 -11.95 -14.40 1.00
CA VAL A 108 -12.34 -13.86 -0.31
C VAL A 108 -13.86 -13.81 -0.44
N PRO A 109 -14.40 -12.84 -1.22
CA PRO A 109 -15.79 -12.89 -1.67
C PRO A 109 -16.10 -14.23 -2.35
N CYS A 110 -17.25 -14.83 -2.01
CA CYS A 110 -17.72 -16.07 -2.62
C CYS A 110 -18.50 -15.84 -3.93
N GLY A 111 -18.96 -14.60 -4.15
CA GLY A 111 -19.63 -14.20 -5.38
C GLY A 111 -19.76 -12.69 -5.49
N GLY A 112 -20.62 -12.24 -6.41
CA GLY A 112 -20.85 -10.83 -6.64
C GLY A 112 -21.82 -10.54 -7.77
N PHE A 113 -21.98 -9.25 -8.06
CA PHE A 113 -22.81 -8.74 -9.14
C PHE A 113 -22.00 -7.77 -10.00
N SER A 114 -22.18 -7.89 -11.31
CA SER A 114 -21.46 -7.09 -12.31
C SER A 114 -22.43 -6.33 -13.21
N TRP A 115 -22.00 -5.17 -13.65
CA TRP A 115 -22.67 -4.35 -14.64
C TRP A 115 -21.68 -3.97 -15.74
N ARG A 116 -22.03 -4.20 -17.00
CA ARG A 116 -21.14 -3.94 -18.17
C ARG A 116 -19.71 -4.50 -17.98
N ASP A 117 -19.63 -5.76 -17.56
CA ASP A 117 -18.38 -6.49 -17.28
C ASP A 117 -17.49 -5.91 -16.16
N SER A 118 -18.01 -4.97 -15.37
CA SER A 118 -17.34 -4.43 -14.17
C SER A 118 -18.08 -4.86 -12.91
N ASP A 119 -17.35 -5.31 -11.89
CA ASP A 119 -17.95 -5.68 -10.60
C ASP A 119 -18.40 -4.43 -9.84
N VAL A 120 -19.65 -4.46 -9.36
CA VAL A 120 -20.29 -3.36 -8.60
C VAL A 120 -20.68 -3.77 -7.18
N ILE A 121 -20.85 -5.07 -6.92
CA ILE A 121 -21.10 -5.62 -5.58
C ILE A 121 -20.28 -6.88 -5.40
N LEU A 122 -19.61 -7.02 -4.25
CA LEU A 122 -18.98 -8.26 -3.80
C LEU A 122 -19.83 -8.89 -2.69
N ILE A 123 -19.98 -10.20 -2.73
CA ILE A 123 -20.80 -10.96 -1.77
C ILE A 123 -19.91 -11.87 -0.91
N ARG A 124 -20.18 -11.87 0.39
CA ARG A 124 -19.60 -12.78 1.38
C ARG A 124 -20.67 -13.43 2.23
N ARG A 125 -20.39 -14.63 2.70
CA ARG A 125 -21.12 -15.21 3.83
C ARG A 125 -20.65 -14.56 5.12
N LYS A 126 -21.57 -14.21 6.00
CA LYS A 126 -21.24 -13.66 7.32
C LYS A 126 -20.80 -14.80 8.24
N SER A 127 -19.50 -15.06 8.29
CA SER A 127 -18.92 -16.02 9.23
C SER A 127 -18.76 -15.38 10.62
N THR A 128 -18.63 -16.23 11.65
CA THR A 128 -18.24 -15.83 13.01
C THR A 128 -16.99 -14.96 12.95
N GLN A 129 -17.12 -13.68 13.30
CA GLN A 129 -16.01 -12.73 13.26
C GLN A 129 -15.00 -13.09 14.35
N TYR A 130 -13.80 -13.47 13.94
CA TYR A 130 -12.63 -13.35 14.81
C TYR A 130 -12.33 -11.86 15.00
N PRO A 131 -11.87 -11.44 16.18
CA PRO A 131 -11.45 -10.05 16.38
C PRO A 131 -10.40 -9.70 15.32
N ASN A 132 -10.63 -8.60 14.61
CA ASN A 132 -9.66 -8.09 13.67
C ASN A 132 -8.43 -7.56 14.43
N PHE A 133 -7.29 -7.51 13.77
CA PHE A 133 -6.05 -7.06 14.40
C PHE A 133 -6.01 -5.55 14.64
N HIS A 134 -6.87 -4.77 13.99
CA HIS A 134 -6.98 -3.34 14.25
C HIS A 134 -7.43 -3.07 15.68
N ASP A 135 -8.56 -3.64 16.10
CA ASP A 135 -9.12 -3.41 17.43
C ASP A 135 -8.17 -3.89 18.52
N LEU A 136 -7.62 -5.11 18.36
CA LEU A 136 -6.64 -5.68 19.29
C LEU A 136 -5.37 -4.83 19.39
N LEU A 137 -4.86 -4.34 18.26
CA LEU A 137 -3.66 -3.50 18.23
C LEU A 137 -3.96 -2.13 18.84
N PHE A 138 -5.11 -1.54 18.54
CA PHE A 138 -5.53 -0.26 19.09
C PHE A 138 -5.66 -0.33 20.62
N ASP A 139 -6.25 -1.39 21.15
CA ASP A 139 -6.37 -1.64 22.60
C ASP A 139 -5.00 -1.80 23.25
N ALA A 140 -4.10 -2.58 22.63
CA ALA A 140 -2.73 -2.75 23.12
C ALA A 140 -1.95 -1.43 23.11
N LEU A 141 -2.07 -0.62 22.06
CA LEU A 141 -1.41 0.68 21.93
C LEU A 141 -1.93 1.70 22.95
N THR A 142 -3.26 1.73 23.17
CA THR A 142 -3.93 2.61 24.15
C THR A 142 -3.52 2.24 25.57
N SER A 143 -3.45 0.94 25.86
CA SER A 143 -3.01 0.40 27.15
C SER A 143 -1.48 0.44 27.33
N ASN A 144 -0.73 0.85 26.29
CA ASN A 144 0.73 0.79 26.23
C ASN A 144 1.27 -0.63 26.54
N ASP A 145 0.53 -1.67 26.19
CA ASP A 145 0.98 -3.05 26.25
C ASP A 145 1.92 -3.33 25.07
N LYS A 146 3.22 -3.14 25.33
CA LYS A 146 4.27 -3.42 24.36
C LYS A 146 4.27 -4.89 23.92
N GLY A 147 3.97 -5.82 24.82
CA GLY A 147 4.01 -7.25 24.54
C GLY A 147 2.91 -7.65 23.56
N GLY A 148 1.67 -7.26 23.86
CA GLY A 148 0.51 -7.47 23.00
C GLY A 148 0.67 -6.82 21.63
N ALA A 149 1.10 -5.54 21.58
CA ALA A 149 1.31 -4.83 20.32
C ALA A 149 2.39 -5.51 19.45
N ILE A 150 3.53 -5.92 20.03
CA ILE A 150 4.59 -6.63 19.30
C ILE A 150 4.10 -7.97 18.77
N ALA A 151 3.32 -8.73 19.55
CA ALA A 151 2.78 -10.02 19.13
C ALA A 151 1.84 -9.87 17.92
N ILE A 152 0.90 -8.91 17.98
CA ILE A 152 -0.03 -8.65 16.88
C ILE A 152 0.71 -8.18 15.63
N LEU A 153 1.69 -7.29 15.77
CA LEU A 153 2.50 -6.81 14.65
C LEU A 153 3.35 -7.92 14.03
N SER A 154 3.90 -8.82 14.86
CA SER A 154 4.68 -9.95 14.37
C SER A 154 3.81 -10.91 13.57
N GLU A 155 2.63 -11.24 14.08
CA GLU A 155 1.67 -12.10 13.40
C GLU A 155 1.16 -11.46 12.10
N SER A 156 0.88 -10.15 12.12
CA SER A 156 0.50 -9.39 10.92
C SER A 156 1.58 -9.45 9.83
N GLY A 157 2.84 -9.21 10.22
CA GLY A 157 3.99 -9.26 9.31
C GLY A 157 4.14 -10.65 8.70
N LYS A 158 4.07 -11.70 9.53
CA LYS A 158 4.17 -13.09 9.09
C LYS A 158 3.07 -13.47 8.11
N LYS A 159 1.81 -13.11 8.39
CA LYS A 159 0.68 -13.37 7.49
C LYS A 159 0.87 -12.69 6.14
N LEU A 160 1.26 -11.42 6.12
CA LEU A 160 1.50 -10.70 4.88
C LEU A 160 2.67 -11.32 4.09
N GLY A 161 3.77 -11.69 4.75
CA GLY A 161 4.90 -12.34 4.09
C GLY A 161 4.54 -13.71 3.51
N SER A 162 3.77 -14.53 4.25
CA SER A 162 3.28 -15.83 3.77
C SER A 162 2.34 -15.70 2.57
N PHE A 163 1.49 -14.68 2.56
CA PHE A 163 0.67 -14.34 1.39
C PHE A 163 1.57 -14.03 0.19
N HIS A 164 2.56 -13.15 0.34
CA HIS A 164 3.48 -12.79 -0.74
C HIS A 164 4.29 -13.99 -1.26
N SER A 165 4.74 -14.88 -0.38
CA SER A 165 5.42 -16.13 -0.78
C SER A 165 4.52 -17.04 -1.62
N THR A 166 3.21 -17.06 -1.32
CA THR A 166 2.25 -17.78 -2.15
C THR A 166 2.08 -17.11 -3.52
N VAL A 167 1.94 -15.79 -3.56
CA VAL A 167 1.80 -15.03 -4.82
C VAL A 167 3.03 -15.16 -5.72
N GLU A 168 4.24 -15.13 -5.16
CA GLU A 168 5.50 -15.29 -5.91
C GLU A 168 5.49 -16.58 -6.76
N SER A 169 4.94 -17.66 -6.21
CA SER A 169 4.88 -18.96 -6.90
C SER A 169 3.89 -19.01 -8.08
N VAL A 170 2.98 -18.03 -8.17
CA VAL A 170 1.88 -18.04 -9.14
C VAL A 170 2.03 -16.96 -10.21
N ARG A 171 2.33 -15.71 -9.82
CA ARG A 171 2.34 -14.58 -10.74
C ARG A 171 3.33 -13.51 -10.30
N VAL A 172 4.32 -13.28 -11.16
CA VAL A 172 5.31 -12.22 -11.03
C VAL A 172 5.55 -11.60 -12.40
N THR A 173 5.61 -10.27 -12.47
CA THR A 173 6.06 -9.55 -13.66
C THR A 173 7.28 -8.69 -13.34
N PRO A 174 8.07 -8.28 -14.35
CA PRO A 174 9.23 -7.42 -14.10
C PRO A 174 8.84 -6.11 -13.41
N TYR A 175 9.75 -5.59 -12.58
CA TYR A 175 9.62 -4.29 -11.92
C TYR A 175 9.40 -3.14 -12.92
N ASP A 176 8.52 -2.18 -12.59
CA ASP A 176 8.18 -1.04 -13.48
C ASP A 176 8.43 0.32 -12.81
N PRO A 177 9.70 0.73 -12.66
CA PRO A 177 10.06 1.98 -11.99
C PRO A 177 9.59 3.20 -12.77
N LYS A 178 9.34 3.06 -14.08
CA LYS A 178 8.88 4.16 -14.92
C LYS A 178 7.44 4.51 -14.58
N ARG A 179 6.53 3.52 -14.55
CA ARG A 179 5.13 3.76 -14.20
C ARG A 179 4.98 4.16 -12.74
N TRP A 180 5.72 3.56 -11.81
CA TRP A 180 5.67 3.95 -10.39
C TRP A 180 6.10 5.41 -10.16
N ASN A 181 7.22 5.83 -10.74
CA ASN A 181 7.65 7.23 -10.65
C ASN A 181 6.68 8.19 -11.35
N SER A 182 6.04 7.77 -12.45
CA SER A 182 5.05 8.58 -13.18
C SER A 182 3.77 8.76 -12.36
N ARG A 183 3.31 7.69 -11.70
CA ARG A 183 2.19 7.72 -10.76
C ARG A 183 2.47 8.68 -9.60
N MET A 184 3.63 8.56 -8.96
CA MET A 184 4.07 9.48 -7.90
C MET A 184 4.11 10.93 -8.39
N ALA A 185 4.69 11.17 -9.57
CA ALA A 185 4.74 12.50 -10.17
C ALA A 185 3.36 13.13 -10.33
N LYS A 186 2.39 12.35 -10.82
CA LYS A 186 1.02 12.81 -11.02
C LYS A 186 0.34 13.13 -9.68
N MET A 187 0.57 12.34 -8.62
CA MET A 187 0.05 12.66 -7.28
C MET A 187 0.69 13.94 -6.72
N GLU A 188 2.00 14.08 -6.82
CA GLU A 188 2.72 15.29 -6.38
C GLU A 188 2.25 16.54 -7.12
N GLU A 189 2.08 16.47 -8.45
CA GLU A 189 1.59 17.57 -9.28
C GLU A 189 0.16 17.97 -8.90
N ASN A 190 -0.74 16.98 -8.84
CA ASN A 190 -2.15 17.23 -8.53
C ASN A 190 -2.33 17.79 -7.10
N LEU A 191 -1.52 17.33 -6.14
CA LEU A 191 -1.55 17.82 -4.76
C LEU A 191 -0.69 19.07 -4.53
N ARG A 192 0.03 19.55 -5.56
CA ARG A 192 1.02 20.63 -5.44
C ARG A 192 2.01 20.39 -4.30
N ALA A 193 2.48 19.15 -4.20
CA ALA A 193 3.41 18.73 -3.16
C ALA A 193 4.69 19.57 -3.22
N ARG A 194 5.25 19.91 -2.06
CA ARG A 194 6.51 20.66 -1.94
C ARG A 194 7.74 19.82 -2.24
N SER A 195 7.59 18.49 -2.21
CA SER A 195 8.65 17.51 -2.47
C SER A 195 8.40 16.79 -3.78
N ILE A 196 9.49 16.50 -4.48
CA ILE A 196 9.50 15.69 -5.71
C ILE A 196 10.44 14.51 -5.44
N TRP A 197 9.93 13.28 -5.43
CA TRP A 197 10.72 12.08 -5.17
C TRP A 197 10.72 11.11 -6.34
N ARG A 198 11.89 10.91 -6.94
CA ARG A 198 12.14 9.84 -7.91
C ARG A 198 13.14 8.82 -7.38
N ALA A 199 12.83 7.54 -7.52
CA ALA A 199 13.71 6.46 -7.09
C ALA A 199 14.08 5.53 -8.25
N PRO A 200 15.29 4.95 -8.26
CA PRO A 200 15.68 3.95 -9.24
C PRO A 200 15.06 2.56 -8.97
N TYR A 201 14.59 2.31 -7.74
CA TYR A 201 14.09 1.03 -7.25
C TYR A 201 15.10 -0.13 -7.32
N SER A 202 14.83 -1.19 -6.57
CA SER A 202 15.62 -2.42 -6.65
C SER A 202 15.10 -3.27 -7.81
N ARG A 203 15.99 -3.92 -8.54
CA ARG A 203 15.62 -4.93 -9.55
C ARG A 203 14.93 -6.17 -8.95
N PHE A 204 14.97 -6.32 -7.63
CA PHE A 204 14.32 -7.41 -6.90
C PHE A 204 12.93 -6.99 -6.36
N SER A 205 12.48 -5.79 -6.70
CA SER A 205 11.12 -5.33 -6.40
C SER A 205 10.20 -5.78 -7.55
N ASP A 206 10.07 -7.09 -7.77
CA ASP A 206 9.21 -7.57 -8.84
C ASP A 206 7.75 -7.16 -8.61
N CYS A 207 7.03 -6.91 -9.69
CA CYS A 207 5.59 -6.67 -9.66
C CYS A 207 4.87 -7.98 -9.35
N MET A 208 3.82 -7.88 -8.53
CA MET A 208 3.00 -9.02 -8.16
C MET A 208 1.54 -8.60 -8.04
N LEU A 209 0.65 -9.58 -7.84
CA LEU A 209 -0.77 -9.34 -7.63
C LEU A 209 -1.03 -8.74 -6.23
N SER A 210 -0.75 -7.44 -6.10
CA SER A 210 -0.79 -6.68 -4.84
C SER A 210 -2.19 -6.59 -4.24
N LEU A 211 -2.25 -6.67 -2.91
CA LEU A 211 -3.46 -6.47 -2.11
C LEU A 211 -3.93 -5.00 -2.10
N GLY A 212 -3.06 -4.08 -2.51
CA GLY A 212 -3.35 -2.64 -2.50
C GLY A 212 -3.27 -2.05 -1.11
N ASP A 213 -4.32 -1.33 -0.69
CA ASP A 213 -4.41 -0.72 0.65
C ASP A 213 -4.84 -1.76 1.69
N ILE A 214 -3.90 -2.61 2.09
CA ILE A 214 -4.05 -3.52 3.23
C ILE A 214 -3.86 -2.75 4.55
N ARG A 215 -4.69 -3.07 5.54
CA ARG A 215 -4.80 -2.45 6.85
C ARG A 215 -5.01 -3.52 7.93
N PHE A 216 -4.85 -3.18 9.20
CA PHE A 216 -4.95 -4.17 10.28
C PHE A 216 -6.37 -4.70 10.50
N ASP A 217 -7.39 -3.98 10.08
CA ASP A 217 -8.80 -4.41 10.13
C ASP A 217 -9.10 -5.51 9.10
N HIS A 218 -8.22 -5.68 8.11
CA HIS A 218 -8.28 -6.73 7.10
C HIS A 218 -7.53 -7.99 7.52
N ILE A 219 -6.87 -8.00 8.68
CA ILE A 219 -6.11 -9.14 9.17
C ILE A 219 -6.83 -9.69 10.40
N SER A 220 -7.02 -11.01 10.40
CA SER A 220 -7.57 -11.76 11.53
C SER A 220 -6.62 -12.89 11.88
N GLU A 221 -6.87 -13.58 13.00
CA GLU A 221 -6.10 -14.75 13.43
C GLU A 221 -5.97 -15.82 12.34
N ASN A 222 -7.01 -16.01 11.52
CA ASN A 222 -7.07 -17.11 10.56
C ASN A 222 -6.67 -16.74 9.14
N SER A 223 -6.86 -15.49 8.73
CA SER A 223 -6.65 -15.11 7.33
C SER A 223 -6.51 -13.61 7.12
N ILE A 224 -6.05 -13.25 5.91
CA ILE A 224 -6.13 -11.89 5.36
C ILE A 224 -7.40 -11.79 4.51
N LYS A 225 -8.18 -10.74 4.71
CA LYS A 225 -9.34 -10.39 3.89
C LYS A 225 -8.90 -9.67 2.62
N ILE A 226 -9.35 -10.13 1.45
CA ILE A 226 -9.16 -9.40 0.18
C ILE A 226 -10.18 -8.26 0.12
N CYS A 227 -9.74 -7.02 0.22
CA CYS A 227 -10.63 -5.88 0.41
C CYS A 227 -10.92 -5.09 -0.87
N ARG A 228 -11.99 -4.28 -0.79
CA ARG A 228 -12.38 -3.32 -1.82
C ARG A 228 -11.28 -2.26 -2.03
N PRO A 229 -11.11 -1.71 -3.24
CA PRO A 229 -10.20 -0.57 -3.47
C PRO A 229 -10.55 0.63 -2.59
N ARG A 230 -9.61 1.55 -2.36
CA ARG A 230 -9.88 2.81 -1.63
C ARG A 230 -10.25 3.93 -2.62
N LEU A 231 -10.85 5.02 -2.15
CA LEU A 231 -11.26 6.15 -3.00
C LEU A 231 -10.10 6.72 -3.84
N SER A 232 -8.90 6.80 -3.29
CA SER A 232 -7.72 7.27 -4.03
C SER A 232 -7.37 6.39 -5.23
N ASP A 233 -7.74 5.11 -5.24
CA ASP A 233 -7.55 4.26 -6.42
C ASP A 233 -8.51 4.67 -7.56
N ALA A 234 -9.65 5.29 -7.25
CA ALA A 234 -10.56 5.88 -8.22
C ALA A 234 -10.03 7.20 -8.78
N LEU A 235 -9.61 8.08 -7.88
CA LEU A 235 -9.08 9.40 -8.20
C LEU A 235 -7.75 9.29 -8.97
N MET A 236 -7.00 8.23 -8.68
CA MET A 236 -5.71 7.91 -9.29
C MET A 236 -5.66 6.43 -9.65
N HIS A 237 -6.29 6.07 -10.77
CA HIS A 237 -6.31 4.70 -11.28
C HIS A 237 -4.90 4.10 -11.41
N PRO A 238 -4.61 2.93 -10.79
CA PRO A 238 -3.36 2.21 -11.01
C PRO A 238 -3.26 1.68 -12.45
N ASP A 239 -2.22 2.08 -13.17
CA ASP A 239 -1.91 1.60 -14.53
C ASP A 239 -0.76 0.58 -14.55
N CYS A 240 -0.34 0.11 -13.37
CA CYS A 240 0.76 -0.81 -13.15
C CYS A 240 0.48 -1.72 -11.95
N GLU A 241 1.15 -2.88 -11.94
CA GLU A 241 1.23 -3.73 -10.77
C GLU A 241 2.31 -3.22 -9.81
N PHE A 242 2.19 -3.57 -8.54
CA PHE A 242 3.04 -3.06 -7.48
C PHE A 242 3.89 -4.15 -6.83
N PRO A 243 5.03 -3.79 -6.23
CA PRO A 243 5.86 -4.75 -5.52
C PRO A 243 5.32 -5.02 -4.11
N ALA A 244 5.68 -6.17 -3.55
CA ALA A 244 5.27 -6.61 -2.21
C ALA A 244 5.63 -5.62 -1.07
N ILE A 245 6.71 -4.85 -1.22
CA ILE A 245 7.09 -3.83 -0.24
C ILE A 245 6.08 -2.67 -0.17
N ARG A 246 5.25 -2.45 -1.20
CA ARG A 246 4.18 -1.45 -1.17
C ARG A 246 3.05 -1.87 -0.23
N ASP A 247 2.65 -3.14 -0.25
CA ASP A 247 1.64 -3.68 0.67
C ASP A 247 2.16 -3.60 2.12
N LEU A 248 3.45 -3.89 2.34
CA LEU A 248 4.10 -3.66 3.64
C LEU A 248 4.05 -2.18 4.03
N ALA A 249 4.32 -1.26 3.11
CA ALA A 249 4.23 0.17 3.36
C ALA A 249 2.81 0.62 3.75
N SER A 250 1.78 -0.02 3.18
CA SER A 250 0.38 0.19 3.56
C SER A 250 0.15 -0.14 5.04
N LEU A 251 0.59 -1.32 5.51
CA LEU A 251 0.50 -1.70 6.93
C LEU A 251 1.35 -0.82 7.84
N VAL A 252 2.56 -0.47 7.41
CA VAL A 252 3.46 0.40 8.18
C VAL A 252 2.84 1.79 8.36
N HIS A 253 2.20 2.32 7.32
CA HIS A 253 1.48 3.58 7.39
C HIS A 253 0.21 3.47 8.25
N ASP A 254 -0.50 2.34 8.18
CA ASP A 254 -1.65 2.06 9.04
C ASP A 254 -1.26 1.97 10.52
N LEU A 255 -0.07 1.43 10.82
CA LEU A 255 0.50 1.43 12.17
C LEU A 255 0.76 2.85 12.64
N SER A 256 1.25 3.74 11.76
CA SER A 256 1.38 5.16 12.09
C SER A 256 0.03 5.81 12.39
N ARG A 257 -1.03 5.48 11.63
CA ARG A 257 -2.41 5.95 11.91
C ARG A 257 -2.89 5.51 13.29
N LEU A 258 -2.73 4.22 13.60
CA LEU A 258 -3.11 3.65 14.90
C LEU A 258 -2.32 4.27 16.05
N HIS A 259 -0.99 4.39 15.90
CA HIS A 259 -0.12 4.97 16.92
C HIS A 259 -0.46 6.44 17.21
N TYR A 260 -0.73 7.22 16.16
CA TYR A 260 -1.16 8.61 16.29
C TYR A 260 -2.53 8.73 16.97
N SER A 261 -3.53 7.96 16.52
CA SER A 261 -4.90 8.03 17.04
C SER A 261 -5.04 7.49 18.46
N SER A 262 -4.27 6.48 18.84
CA SER A 262 -4.28 5.93 20.20
C SER A 262 -3.51 6.80 21.20
N GLY A 263 -2.71 7.77 20.72
CA GLY A 263 -1.82 8.57 21.57
C GLY A 263 -0.77 7.73 22.32
N SER A 264 -0.33 6.60 21.73
CA SER A 264 0.55 5.65 22.40
C SER A 264 1.91 6.27 22.73
N LYS A 265 2.48 5.90 23.88
CA LYS A 265 3.84 6.30 24.30
C LYS A 265 4.90 5.28 23.90
N LEU A 266 4.48 4.14 23.35
CA LEU A 266 5.39 3.12 22.84
C LEU A 266 6.25 3.70 21.72
N ASP A 267 7.50 3.26 21.64
CA ASP A 267 8.39 3.71 20.57
C ASP A 267 7.95 3.10 19.23
N ILE A 268 7.54 3.97 18.31
CA ILE A 268 7.11 3.59 16.96
C ILE A 268 8.21 2.87 16.18
N ILE A 269 9.50 3.14 16.47
CA ILE A 269 10.61 2.45 15.81
C ILE A 269 10.65 0.97 16.19
N ASP A 270 10.43 0.64 17.47
CA ASP A 270 10.34 -0.74 17.96
C ASP A 270 9.15 -1.48 17.33
N LEU A 271 7.99 -0.82 17.26
CA LEU A 271 6.77 -1.39 16.67
C LEU A 271 6.97 -1.68 15.17
N ARG A 272 7.49 -0.70 14.42
CA ARG A 272 7.83 -0.87 13.00
C ARG A 272 8.86 -1.97 12.79
N SER A 273 9.84 -2.08 13.68
CA SER A 273 10.86 -3.13 13.61
C SER A 273 10.24 -4.52 13.75
N SER A 274 9.33 -4.71 14.70
CA SER A 274 8.63 -6.00 14.87
C SER A 274 7.88 -6.40 13.59
N LEU A 275 7.10 -5.47 13.03
CA LEU A 275 6.32 -5.71 11.81
C LEU A 275 7.22 -6.03 10.60
N ILE A 276 8.24 -5.20 10.37
CA ILE A 276 9.14 -5.33 9.21
C ILE A 276 9.94 -6.63 9.30
N GLU A 277 10.57 -6.94 10.44
CA GLU A 277 11.38 -8.17 10.55
C GLU A 277 10.51 -9.43 10.44
N SER A 278 9.34 -9.44 11.08
CA SER A 278 8.41 -10.59 10.99
C SER A 278 7.88 -10.80 9.58
N TRP A 279 7.72 -9.74 8.79
CA TRP A 279 7.42 -9.85 7.36
C TRP A 279 8.59 -10.44 6.58
N ARG A 280 9.84 -10.01 6.87
CA ARG A 280 11.03 -10.52 6.19
C ARG A 280 11.27 -12.00 6.47
N GLU A 281 10.87 -12.49 7.64
CA GLU A 281 10.97 -13.92 8.03
C GLU A 281 10.14 -14.86 7.14
N SER A 282 8.99 -14.40 6.62
CA SER A 282 8.07 -15.25 5.83
C SER A 282 7.91 -14.82 4.38
N ALA A 283 8.32 -13.61 3.99
CA ALA A 283 8.31 -13.13 2.62
C ALA A 283 9.45 -13.71 1.77
N PRO A 284 9.33 -13.72 0.43
CA PRO A 284 10.39 -14.19 -0.44
C PRO A 284 11.73 -13.50 -0.22
N GLU A 285 12.81 -14.28 -0.19
CA GLU A 285 14.18 -13.79 0.11
C GLU A 285 14.60 -12.63 -0.79
N ARG A 286 14.24 -12.66 -2.08
CA ARG A 286 14.55 -11.59 -3.03
C ARG A 286 13.82 -10.30 -2.67
N TRP A 287 12.55 -10.40 -2.34
CA TRP A 287 11.67 -9.27 -2.02
C TRP A 287 11.96 -8.69 -0.63
N SER A 288 12.47 -9.49 0.30
CA SER A 288 12.84 -9.10 1.66
C SER A 288 14.33 -8.72 1.83
N SER A 289 15.10 -8.72 0.74
CA SER A 289 16.52 -8.40 0.74
C SER A 289 16.83 -6.95 1.12
N ASP A 290 18.02 -6.71 1.69
CA ASP A 290 18.49 -5.36 2.04
C ASP A 290 18.50 -4.41 0.84
N ASN A 291 18.68 -4.93 -0.37
CA ASN A 291 18.62 -4.14 -1.60
C ASN A 291 17.24 -3.54 -1.86
N VAL A 292 16.16 -4.26 -1.52
CA VAL A 292 14.78 -3.79 -1.67
C VAL A 292 14.46 -2.74 -0.61
N PHE A 293 14.97 -2.90 0.62
CA PHE A 293 14.82 -1.90 1.69
C PHE A 293 15.76 -0.70 1.60
N TYR A 294 16.75 -0.74 0.71
CA TYR A 294 17.76 0.30 0.61
C TYR A 294 17.17 1.65 0.17
N THR A 295 17.06 2.58 1.12
CA THR A 295 16.37 3.87 0.97
C THR A 295 16.93 4.75 -0.15
N HIS A 296 18.24 4.71 -0.44
CA HIS A 296 18.80 5.42 -1.60
C HIS A 296 18.25 4.92 -2.94
N ARG A 297 17.67 3.71 -2.98
CA ARG A 297 16.91 3.17 -4.11
C ARG A 297 15.38 3.29 -3.93
N GLY A 298 14.91 4.15 -3.04
CA GLY A 298 13.48 4.31 -2.72
C GLY A 298 13.11 3.57 -1.44
N GLY A 299 13.36 2.25 -1.39
CA GLY A 299 13.11 1.44 -0.22
C GLY A 299 11.64 1.42 0.21
N LEU A 300 11.39 1.11 1.48
CA LEU A 300 10.06 1.23 2.11
C LEU A 300 9.58 2.68 2.13
N ALA A 301 10.50 3.62 2.30
CA ALA A 301 10.22 5.05 2.48
C ALA A 301 9.41 5.66 1.32
N ILE A 302 9.78 5.41 0.06
CA ILE A 302 9.03 5.99 -1.05
C ILE A 302 7.60 5.47 -1.14
N TRP A 303 7.38 4.21 -0.75
CA TRP A 303 6.05 3.60 -0.75
C TRP A 303 5.21 4.10 0.42
N GLU A 304 5.80 4.34 1.59
CA GLU A 304 5.11 5.00 2.72
C GLU A 304 4.74 6.45 2.37
N TYR A 305 5.61 7.16 1.65
CA TYR A 305 5.29 8.48 1.12
C TYR A 305 4.11 8.43 0.13
N GLU A 306 4.05 7.41 -0.74
CA GLU A 306 2.87 7.17 -1.60
C GLU A 306 1.59 7.03 -0.78
N GLN A 307 1.60 6.22 0.29
CA GLN A 307 0.44 6.04 1.17
C GLN A 307 0.00 7.36 1.81
N CYS A 308 0.95 8.20 2.23
CA CYS A 308 0.63 9.52 2.76
C CYS A 308 -0.02 10.43 1.71
N LEU A 309 0.46 10.42 0.46
CA LEU A 309 -0.14 11.21 -0.62
C LEU A 309 -1.56 10.74 -0.93
N MET A 310 -1.81 9.43 -0.92
CA MET A 310 -3.15 8.86 -1.12
C MET A 310 -4.13 9.28 -0.01
N ASP A 311 -3.67 9.38 1.24
CA ASP A 311 -4.49 9.92 2.34
C ASP A 311 -4.83 11.40 2.14
N VAL A 312 -3.86 12.22 1.74
CA VAL A 312 -4.08 13.65 1.43
C VAL A 312 -5.05 13.81 0.26
N LEU A 313 -4.93 12.96 -0.75
CA LEU A 313 -5.82 12.92 -1.91
C LEU A 313 -7.27 12.65 -1.49
N GLU A 314 -7.51 11.63 -0.68
CA GLU A 314 -8.86 11.28 -0.19
C GLU A 314 -9.43 12.37 0.71
N ALA A 315 -8.63 12.88 1.66
CA ALA A 315 -9.08 13.92 2.56
C ALA A 315 -9.41 15.23 1.83
N SER A 316 -8.66 15.55 0.76
CA SER A 316 -8.94 16.70 -0.10
C SER A 316 -10.22 16.52 -0.91
N SER A 317 -10.47 15.30 -1.41
CA SER A 317 -11.70 14.97 -2.14
C SER A 317 -12.93 15.03 -1.22
N ASN A 318 -12.83 14.49 -0.01
CA ASN A 318 -13.91 14.44 0.97
C ASN A 318 -14.04 15.70 1.82
N GLN A 319 -13.16 16.69 1.63
CA GLN A 319 -13.10 17.93 2.43
C GLN A 319 -13.01 17.65 3.95
N SER A 320 -12.40 16.54 4.35
CA SER A 320 -12.43 16.01 5.72
C SER A 320 -11.35 16.61 6.65
N GLY A 321 -10.71 17.70 6.23
CA GLY A 321 -9.60 18.32 6.95
C GLY A 321 -8.26 17.59 6.76
N PRO A 322 -7.21 17.98 7.50
CA PRO A 322 -5.87 17.45 7.31
C PRO A 322 -5.76 16.00 7.80
N PRO A 323 -5.37 15.03 6.96
CA PRO A 323 -5.25 13.63 7.38
C PRO A 323 -3.96 13.45 8.17
N GLN A 324 -4.09 13.29 9.48
CA GLN A 324 -2.97 12.95 10.35
C GLN A 324 -2.87 11.43 10.54
N PRO A 325 -1.65 10.87 10.61
CA PRO A 325 -0.34 11.53 10.62
C PRO A 325 0.25 11.80 9.23
N ALA A 326 -0.46 11.48 8.14
CA ALA A 326 0.07 11.56 6.77
C ALA A 326 0.62 12.95 6.43
N LEU A 327 -0.11 14.02 6.73
CA LEU A 327 0.36 15.38 6.48
C LEU A 327 1.62 15.71 7.29
N GLY A 328 1.62 15.38 8.59
CA GLY A 328 2.77 15.55 9.47
C GLY A 328 4.00 14.78 8.98
N LEU A 329 3.84 13.57 8.44
CA LEU A 329 4.93 12.79 7.86
C LEU A 329 5.49 13.42 6.57
N ILE A 330 4.61 13.90 5.68
CA ILE A 330 4.99 14.56 4.42
C ILE A 330 5.85 15.80 4.67
N GLU A 331 5.59 16.58 5.73
CA GLU A 331 6.35 17.78 6.06
C GLU A 331 7.85 17.52 6.29
N TYR A 332 8.23 16.30 6.72
CA TYR A 332 9.63 15.91 6.93
C TYR A 332 10.30 15.31 5.70
N VAL A 333 9.56 15.00 4.64
CA VAL A 333 10.11 14.42 3.40
C VAL A 333 11.21 15.29 2.78
N PRO A 334 11.10 16.64 2.68
CA PRO A 334 12.19 17.47 2.18
C PRO A 334 13.50 17.32 2.99
N SER A 335 13.40 17.27 4.32
CA SER A 335 14.55 17.06 5.21
C SER A 335 15.15 15.66 5.01
N PHE A 336 14.30 14.64 4.87
CA PHE A 336 14.69 13.26 4.55
C PHE A 336 15.47 13.20 3.23
N GLN A 337 14.94 13.83 2.17
CA GLN A 337 15.58 13.90 0.86
C GLN A 337 16.89 14.68 0.90
N LYS A 338 16.95 15.79 1.64
CA LYS A 338 18.19 16.57 1.83
C LYS A 338 19.29 15.74 2.50
N LYS A 339 18.96 14.97 3.54
CA LYS A 339 19.90 14.04 4.20
C LYS A 339 20.44 13.02 3.20
N MET A 340 19.56 12.39 2.42
CA MET A 340 19.97 11.44 1.38
C MET A 340 20.82 12.10 0.27
N PHE A 341 20.49 13.32 -0.14
CA PHE A 341 21.25 14.05 -1.14
C PHE A 341 22.67 14.36 -0.66
N ASN A 342 22.81 14.84 0.58
CA ASN A 342 24.12 15.12 1.18
C ASN A 342 24.99 13.86 1.25
N ASN A 343 24.40 12.70 1.55
CA ASN A 343 25.13 11.42 1.56
C ASN A 343 25.70 11.06 0.19
N ARG A 344 25.06 11.48 -0.92
CA ARG A 344 25.55 11.19 -2.28
C ARG A 344 26.93 11.78 -2.55
N THR A 345 27.35 12.82 -1.83
CA THR A 345 28.72 13.35 -1.92
C THR A 345 29.75 12.29 -1.54
N ILE A 346 29.49 11.47 -0.51
CA ILE A 346 30.36 10.37 -0.11
C ILE A 346 30.38 9.27 -1.18
N GLY A 347 29.22 8.95 -1.75
CA GLY A 347 29.12 8.04 -2.89
C GLY A 347 29.90 8.52 -4.12
N ALA A 348 29.82 9.81 -4.44
CA ALA A 348 30.56 10.42 -5.54
C ALA A 348 32.08 10.37 -5.30
N LEU A 349 32.54 10.68 -4.08
CA LEU A 349 33.95 10.56 -3.70
C LEU A 349 34.47 9.12 -3.81
N SER A 350 33.64 8.12 -3.48
CA SER A 350 33.98 6.71 -3.67
C SER A 350 34.20 6.38 -5.15
N ILE A 351 33.30 6.84 -6.03
CA ILE A 351 33.40 6.61 -7.48
C ILE A 351 34.64 7.32 -8.06
N MET A 352 34.88 8.59 -7.67
CA MET A 352 36.06 9.34 -8.10
C MET A 352 37.36 8.66 -7.65
N SER A 353 37.42 8.16 -6.42
CA SER A 353 38.58 7.43 -5.91
C SER A 353 38.82 6.15 -6.71
N ALA A 354 37.77 5.39 -7.06
CA ALA A 354 37.90 4.23 -7.93
C ALA A 354 38.43 4.62 -9.32
N PHE A 355 37.86 5.66 -9.91
CA PHE A 355 38.22 6.15 -11.23
C PHE A 355 39.70 6.55 -11.29
N PHE A 356 40.18 7.37 -10.34
CA PHE A 356 41.58 7.76 -10.29
C PHE A 356 42.51 6.58 -10.03
N GLY A 357 42.12 5.64 -9.16
CA GLY A 357 42.89 4.42 -8.92
C GLY A 357 43.05 3.56 -10.18
N LEU A 358 41.93 3.26 -10.87
CA LEU A 358 41.92 2.43 -12.08
C LEU A 358 42.63 3.11 -13.25
N THR A 359 42.39 4.40 -13.48
CA THR A 359 43.01 5.14 -14.59
C THR A 359 44.51 5.29 -14.41
N THR A 360 44.99 5.49 -13.18
CA THR A 360 46.43 5.56 -12.89
C THR A 360 47.11 4.21 -13.15
N ILE A 361 46.52 3.09 -12.71
CA ILE A 361 47.05 1.74 -13.01
C ILE A 361 47.10 1.49 -14.52
N TYR A 362 46.05 1.88 -15.24
CA TYR A 362 45.98 1.71 -16.69
C TYR A 362 47.04 2.55 -17.42
N ALA A 363 47.23 3.80 -17.00
CA ALA A 363 48.19 4.71 -17.61
C ALA A 363 49.66 4.29 -17.34
N SER A 364 49.92 3.70 -16.18
CA SER A 364 51.26 3.24 -15.78
C SER A 364 51.57 1.81 -16.22
N PHE A 365 50.84 1.19 -17.15
CA PHE A 365 51.05 -0.21 -17.49
C PHE A 365 52.30 -0.44 -18.38
N PRO A 366 53.22 -1.37 -18.04
CA PRO A 366 53.26 -2.22 -16.83
C PRO A 366 53.77 -1.46 -15.59
N PRO A 367 53.07 -1.52 -14.45
CA PRO A 367 53.38 -0.64 -13.33
C PRO A 367 54.59 -1.11 -12.52
N SER A 368 55.42 -0.16 -12.09
CA SER A 368 56.43 -0.39 -11.06
C SER A 368 55.81 -0.46 -9.65
N LEU A 369 56.51 -1.03 -8.66
CA LEU A 369 55.97 -1.19 -7.30
C LEU A 369 55.59 0.14 -6.65
N ASP A 370 56.36 1.21 -6.89
CA ASP A 370 56.08 2.55 -6.34
C ASP A 370 54.84 3.19 -6.97
N GLU A 371 54.58 2.92 -8.25
CA GLU A 371 53.42 3.43 -8.99
C GLU A 371 52.11 2.73 -8.61
N ILE A 372 52.17 1.61 -7.87
CA ILE A 372 50.98 0.87 -7.39
C ILE A 372 50.45 1.42 -6.07
N ILE A 373 51.28 2.10 -5.26
CA ILE A 373 50.93 2.51 -3.89
C ILE A 373 49.75 3.49 -3.89
N ILE A 374 49.85 4.58 -4.65
CA ILE A 374 48.83 5.62 -4.73
C ILE A 374 47.50 5.07 -5.30
N PRO A 375 47.47 4.39 -6.46
CA PRO A 375 46.21 3.85 -6.96
C PRO A 375 45.63 2.76 -6.06
N GLY A 376 46.48 1.95 -5.41
CA GLY A 376 46.04 0.99 -4.39
C GLY A 376 45.31 1.68 -3.23
N PHE A 377 45.87 2.78 -2.72
CA PHE A 377 45.20 3.60 -1.69
C PHE A 377 43.86 4.16 -2.19
N CYS A 378 43.80 4.68 -3.42
CA CYS A 378 42.56 5.19 -4.00
C CYS A 378 41.47 4.11 -4.13
N LEU A 379 41.83 2.88 -4.48
CA LEU A 379 40.89 1.75 -4.55
C LEU A 379 40.39 1.34 -3.16
N VAL A 380 41.27 1.27 -2.16
CA VAL A 380 40.88 0.99 -0.76
C VAL A 380 39.97 2.10 -0.23
N ALA A 381 40.32 3.37 -0.45
CA ALA A 381 39.50 4.52 -0.08
C ALA A 381 38.12 4.46 -0.76
N SER A 382 38.06 4.06 -2.03
CA SER A 382 36.79 3.87 -2.74
C SER A 382 35.88 2.85 -2.05
N ILE A 383 36.41 1.68 -1.69
CA ILE A 383 35.65 0.63 -0.99
C ILE A 383 35.18 1.14 0.38
N ALA A 384 36.07 1.75 1.17
CA ALA A 384 35.74 2.28 2.49
C ALA A 384 34.63 3.35 2.41
N LEU A 385 34.75 4.31 1.48
CA LEU A 385 33.75 5.35 1.25
C LEU A 385 32.41 4.76 0.79
N MET A 386 32.41 3.72 -0.06
CA MET A 386 31.19 3.05 -0.49
C MET A 386 30.47 2.35 0.68
N VAL A 387 31.22 1.70 1.57
CA VAL A 387 30.67 1.08 2.78
C VAL A 387 30.05 2.13 3.70
N VAL A 388 30.75 3.25 3.91
CA VAL A 388 30.23 4.37 4.70
C VAL A 388 28.95 4.93 4.05
N TYR A 389 28.98 5.21 2.75
CA TYR A 389 27.81 5.70 2.00
C TYR A 389 26.59 4.77 2.16
N ARG A 390 26.78 3.46 2.04
CA ARG A 390 25.68 2.50 2.24
C ARG A 390 25.12 2.53 3.67
N ARG A 391 25.98 2.65 4.68
CA ARG A 391 25.58 2.74 6.10
C ARG A 391 24.88 4.04 6.46
N MET A 392 25.10 5.11 5.71
CA MET A 392 24.43 6.40 5.91
C MET A 392 22.98 6.41 5.40
N SER A 393 22.54 5.38 4.67
CA SER A 393 21.14 5.26 4.24
C SER A 393 20.21 5.25 5.45
N PRO A 394 19.16 6.10 5.47
CA PRO A 394 18.16 6.05 6.53
C PRO A 394 17.57 4.64 6.66
N SER A 395 17.38 4.18 7.89
CA SER A 395 16.79 2.87 8.17
C SER A 395 15.30 2.86 7.79
N PRO A 396 14.78 1.77 7.17
CA PRO A 396 13.35 1.67 6.85
C PRO A 396 12.44 1.66 8.09
N LYS A 397 13.01 1.35 9.26
CA LYS A 397 12.30 1.30 10.55
C LYS A 397 12.03 2.69 11.12
N VAL A 398 12.76 3.72 10.67
CA VAL A 398 12.67 5.08 11.21
C VAL A 398 11.68 5.89 10.37
N PRO A 399 10.58 6.40 10.96
CA PRO A 399 9.63 7.25 10.23
C PRO A 399 10.25 8.62 9.92
N PHE A 400 9.68 9.35 8.96
CA PHE A 400 10.26 10.60 8.46
C PHE A 400 10.48 11.67 9.54
N ASN A 401 9.57 11.75 10.51
CA ASN A 401 9.59 12.73 11.60
C ASN A 401 10.56 12.39 12.75
N ARG A 402 11.31 11.28 12.66
CA ARG A 402 12.28 10.83 13.67
C ARG A 402 13.71 10.76 13.13
N LEU A 403 13.97 11.45 12.01
CA LEU A 403 15.31 11.57 11.44
C LEU A 403 16.14 12.61 12.20
N ASP A 404 16.54 12.29 13.42
CA ASP A 404 17.59 13.05 14.10
C ASP A 404 19.00 12.58 13.68
#